data_AF-A0A1H2X335-F1
#
_entry.id   AF-A0A1H2X335-F1
#
_cell.length_a   1.000
_cell.length_b   1.000
_cell.length_c   1.000
_cell.angle_alpha   90.00
_cell.angle_beta   90.00
_cell.angle_gamma   90.00
#
_symmetry.space_group_name_H-M   'P 1'
#
loop_
_entity.id
_entity.type
_entity.pdbx_description
1 polymer ?
#
loop_
_entity_poly.entity_id
_entity_poly.type
_entity_poly.pdbx_seq_one_letter_code
_entity_poly.pdbx_strand_id
1 'polypeptide(L)'
;MKSKRTQRKWTFLLSAVVVLAVTGCGMYPSKPGHWPHNVWGTILHGISDLMDFFARHLGNNYGIAILIMTIIVRLIILPLFIRQLRYQRVMMELQPQIQKIRSKYKGDNQKIQEETMKLYQETGANPLAGCFPMLIQLPFLYAFYGAILGNPNMRESTFLGIFRLGQHDPYYVLPILAGLSTLLSSWLTMRNQPAQQRAMLFVMPVMIFFIGARLPGGLVLYWIYTNLITAIQTYFFITRPTAKGTLAPAGASATASAPARSAGEKRGSAKVSTSPKGSNRTTPAKANRSEKDMSKADSTSGSKSEKRKSSAPKQVDQQDQSSSRSDTETVD
;
A
#
# COMPACT_ATOMS: atom_id res chain seq x y z
N MET A 1 29.41 -21.38 -2.57
CA MET A 1 28.95 -21.40 -1.15
C MET A 1 28.87 -20.03 -0.46
N LYS A 2 29.86 -19.11 -0.58
CA LYS A 2 29.90 -17.84 0.20
C LYS A 2 28.57 -17.06 0.26
N SER A 3 27.89 -16.83 -0.87
CA SER A 3 26.63 -16.06 -0.98
C SER A 3 25.56 -16.46 0.06
N LYS A 4 25.17 -17.74 0.16
CA LYS A 4 24.15 -18.20 1.12
C LYS A 4 24.53 -17.93 2.59
N ARG A 5 25.83 -17.88 2.93
CA ARG A 5 26.30 -17.55 4.30
C ARG A 5 26.19 -16.05 4.58
N THR A 6 26.46 -15.20 3.58
CA THR A 6 26.26 -13.74 3.68
C THR A 6 24.77 -13.38 3.74
N GLN A 7 23.93 -14.04 2.92
CA GLN A 7 22.47 -13.92 2.97
C GLN A 7 21.92 -14.32 4.35
N ARG A 8 22.29 -15.49 4.90
CA ARG A 8 21.88 -15.87 6.27
C ARG A 8 22.35 -14.89 7.34
N LYS A 9 23.54 -14.28 7.20
CA LYS A 9 23.99 -13.20 8.11
C LYS A 9 23.12 -11.94 7.99
N TRP A 10 22.79 -11.49 6.79
CA TRP A 10 21.91 -10.34 6.58
C TRP A 10 20.47 -10.59 7.05
N THR A 11 19.91 -11.78 6.85
CA THR A 11 18.59 -12.12 7.40
C THR A 11 18.61 -12.23 8.92
N PHE A 12 19.69 -12.76 9.52
CA PHE A 12 19.84 -12.76 10.99
C PHE A 12 20.00 -11.35 11.58
N LEU A 13 20.73 -10.46 10.90
CA LEU A 13 20.85 -9.06 11.30
C LEU A 13 19.52 -8.32 11.18
N LEU A 14 18.78 -8.51 10.08
CA LEU A 14 17.43 -7.97 9.92
C LEU A 14 16.46 -8.53 10.97
N SER A 15 16.46 -9.84 11.24
CA SER A 15 15.60 -10.40 12.27
C SER A 15 16.00 -9.96 13.67
N ALA A 16 17.30 -9.82 13.97
CA ALA A 16 17.77 -9.31 15.25
C ALA A 16 17.39 -7.84 15.46
N VAL A 17 17.53 -6.99 14.44
CA VAL A 17 17.07 -5.59 14.47
C VAL A 17 15.56 -5.50 14.64
N VAL A 18 14.78 -6.34 13.95
CA VAL A 18 13.32 -6.38 14.12
C VAL A 18 12.92 -6.89 15.51
N VAL A 19 13.56 -7.92 16.05
CA VAL A 19 13.28 -8.44 17.40
C VAL A 19 13.66 -7.41 18.48
N LEU A 20 14.83 -6.76 18.37
CA LEU A 20 15.25 -5.68 19.27
C LEU A 20 14.31 -4.47 19.22
N ALA A 21 13.77 -4.15 18.03
CA ALA A 21 12.77 -3.10 17.87
C ALA A 21 11.36 -3.49 18.37
N VAL A 22 11.11 -4.77 18.64
CA VAL A 22 9.82 -5.30 19.14
C VAL A 22 9.83 -5.52 20.66
N THR A 23 11.00 -5.66 21.30
CA THR A 23 11.16 -5.62 22.77
C THR A 23 10.93 -4.20 23.32
N GLY A 24 9.67 -3.75 23.36
CA GLY A 24 9.25 -2.35 23.55
C GLY A 24 9.52 -1.66 24.90
N CYS A 25 10.32 -2.24 25.80
CA CYS A 25 10.72 -1.56 27.03
C CYS A 25 11.69 -0.40 26.71
N GLY A 26 11.24 0.85 26.89
CA GLY A 26 12.04 2.04 26.58
C GLY A 26 12.06 2.42 25.10
N MET A 27 11.00 2.10 24.33
CA MET A 27 10.84 2.59 22.95
C MET A 27 10.33 4.05 22.88
N TYR A 28 9.73 4.56 23.96
CA TYR A 28 9.15 5.91 24.01
C TYR A 28 9.60 6.67 25.26
N PRO A 29 9.67 8.01 25.20
CA PRO A 29 10.01 8.85 26.34
C PRO A 29 8.91 8.80 27.41
N SER A 30 9.29 8.47 28.65
CA SER A 30 8.35 8.32 29.78
C SER A 30 7.71 9.64 30.22
N LYS A 31 8.38 10.76 29.95
CA LYS A 31 7.95 12.15 30.21
C LYS A 31 8.53 13.06 29.11
N PRO A 32 7.94 14.23 28.82
CA PRO A 32 8.58 15.24 27.97
C PRO A 32 9.99 15.58 28.45
N GLY A 33 10.93 15.80 27.53
CA GLY A 33 12.35 16.01 27.79
C GLY A 33 13.15 14.76 28.23
N HIS A 34 12.50 13.63 28.55
CA HIS A 34 13.15 12.45 29.14
C HIS A 34 13.27 11.32 28.10
N TRP A 35 14.37 11.31 27.37
CA TRP A 35 14.59 10.41 26.22
C TRP A 35 15.23 9.08 26.63
N PRO A 36 14.85 7.94 26.01
CA PRO A 36 15.47 6.65 26.30
C PRO A 36 16.98 6.64 25.99
N HIS A 37 17.79 6.10 26.90
CA HIS A 37 19.24 5.95 26.73
C HIS A 37 19.60 4.75 25.83
N ASN A 38 19.08 4.73 24.61
CA ASN A 38 19.35 3.72 23.58
C ASN A 38 19.39 4.37 22.18
N VAL A 39 19.89 3.63 21.18
CA VAL A 39 20.03 4.11 19.79
C VAL A 39 18.71 4.66 19.21
N TRP A 40 17.58 4.08 19.61
CA TRP A 40 16.27 4.55 19.19
C TRP A 40 15.93 5.92 19.81
N GLY A 41 16.14 6.10 21.12
CA GLY A 41 15.98 7.40 21.79
C GLY A 41 16.89 8.49 21.21
N THR A 42 18.10 8.16 20.76
CA THR A 42 18.96 9.09 20.01
C THR A 42 18.34 9.52 18.68
N ILE A 43 17.66 8.60 17.96
CA ILE A 43 16.92 8.92 16.74
C ILE A 43 15.70 9.80 17.05
N LEU A 44 14.95 9.50 18.12
CA LEU A 44 13.82 10.34 18.57
C LEU A 44 14.28 11.77 18.92
N HIS A 45 15.40 11.90 19.62
CA HIS A 45 16.00 13.19 19.98
C HIS A 45 16.43 13.97 18.73
N GLY A 46 17.15 13.34 17.79
CA GLY A 46 17.58 14.01 16.56
C GLY A 46 16.42 14.44 15.67
N ILE A 47 15.30 13.71 15.65
CA ILE A 47 14.06 14.14 14.99
C ILE A 47 13.44 15.34 15.73
N SER A 48 13.44 15.32 17.07
CA SER A 48 12.95 16.43 17.91
C SER A 48 13.77 17.72 17.72
N ASP A 49 15.11 17.63 17.78
CA ASP A 49 16.00 18.77 17.56
C ASP A 49 15.81 19.41 16.19
N LEU A 50 15.64 18.57 15.15
CA LEU A 50 15.39 19.02 13.79
C LEU A 50 14.00 19.64 13.64
N MET A 51 13.00 19.21 14.42
CA MET A 51 11.70 19.86 14.48
C MET A 51 11.77 21.23 15.15
N ASP A 52 12.46 21.35 16.29
CA ASP A 52 12.68 22.64 16.96
C ASP A 52 13.52 23.59 16.11
N PHE A 53 14.49 23.06 15.34
CA PHE A 53 15.28 23.84 14.39
C PHE A 53 14.38 24.46 13.31
N PHE A 54 13.56 23.65 12.63
CA PHE A 54 12.65 24.17 11.61
C PHE A 54 11.57 25.08 12.20
N ALA A 55 10.97 24.72 13.33
CA ALA A 55 9.95 25.55 13.97
C ALA A 55 10.50 26.94 14.35
N ARG A 56 11.69 27.03 14.95
CA ARG A 56 12.34 28.31 15.28
C ARG A 56 12.56 29.20 14.05
N HIS A 57 13.03 28.63 12.94
CA HIS A 57 13.20 29.36 11.67
C HIS A 57 11.87 29.73 10.96
N LEU A 58 10.74 29.22 11.44
CA LEU A 58 9.39 29.44 10.90
C LEU A 58 8.47 30.18 11.89
N GLY A 59 9.03 30.95 12.83
CA GLY A 59 8.24 31.69 13.81
C GLY A 59 7.52 30.80 14.83
N ASN A 60 8.18 29.74 15.29
CA ASN A 60 7.66 28.67 16.16
C ASN A 60 6.48 27.86 15.58
N ASN A 61 6.26 27.91 14.26
CA ASN A 61 5.19 27.15 13.61
C ASN A 61 5.58 25.68 13.36
N TYR A 62 5.35 24.84 14.37
CA TYR A 62 5.57 23.39 14.29
C TYR A 62 4.77 22.71 13.16
N GLY A 63 3.58 23.19 12.80
CA GLY A 63 2.82 22.60 11.70
C GLY A 63 3.52 22.73 10.34
N ILE A 64 4.07 23.90 10.03
CA ILE A 64 4.88 24.09 8.81
C ILE A 64 6.22 23.33 8.92
N ALA A 65 6.81 23.25 10.12
CA ALA A 65 8.01 22.44 10.35
C ALA A 65 7.76 20.95 9.97
N ILE A 66 6.63 20.36 10.37
CA ILE A 66 6.22 19.00 10.01
C ILE A 66 6.10 18.84 8.48
N LEU A 67 5.55 19.83 7.77
CA LEU A 67 5.51 19.80 6.30
C LEU A 67 6.92 19.74 5.68
N ILE A 68 7.85 20.59 6.13
CA ILE A 68 9.23 20.60 5.63
C ILE A 68 9.93 19.27 5.93
N MET A 69 9.80 18.74 7.15
CA MET A 69 10.35 17.43 7.52
C MET A 69 9.77 16.30 6.68
N THR A 70 8.46 16.33 6.39
CA THR A 70 7.80 15.38 5.48
C THR A 70 8.39 15.44 4.07
N ILE A 71 8.67 16.64 3.56
CA ILE A 71 9.28 16.86 2.24
C ILE A 71 10.74 16.36 2.23
N ILE A 72 11.54 16.65 3.25
CA ILE A 72 12.95 16.21 3.36
C ILE A 72 13.02 14.68 3.38
N VAL A 73 12.22 14.04 4.24
CA VAL A 73 12.13 12.57 4.33
C VAL A 73 11.65 11.96 3.00
N ARG A 74 10.67 12.59 2.33
CA ARG A 74 10.22 12.21 0.99
C ARG A 74 11.33 12.31 -0.07
N LEU A 75 12.19 13.33 -0.01
CA LEU A 75 13.31 13.50 -0.94
C LEU A 75 14.43 12.48 -0.70
N ILE A 76 14.77 12.20 0.56
CA ILE A 76 15.75 11.16 0.93
C ILE A 76 15.28 9.76 0.48
N ILE A 77 13.98 9.46 0.64
CA ILE A 77 13.39 8.16 0.27
C ILE A 77 13.01 8.11 -1.22
N LEU A 78 12.97 9.25 -1.95
CA LEU A 78 12.54 9.35 -3.34
C LEU A 78 13.17 8.32 -4.32
N PRO A 79 14.50 8.06 -4.34
CA PRO A 79 15.08 7.06 -5.24
C PRO A 79 14.60 5.63 -4.96
N LEU A 80 14.21 5.34 -3.71
CA LEU A 80 13.62 4.06 -3.31
C LEU A 80 12.12 4.01 -3.67
N PHE A 81 11.40 5.11 -3.44
CA PHE A 81 9.98 5.26 -3.79
C PHE A 81 9.74 5.14 -5.31
N ILE A 82 10.60 5.73 -6.14
CA ILE A 82 10.54 5.62 -7.61
C ILE A 82 10.70 4.17 -8.08
N ARG A 83 11.59 3.38 -7.46
CA ARG A 83 11.72 1.93 -7.75
C ARG A 83 10.42 1.19 -7.41
N GLN A 84 9.75 1.58 -6.33
CA GLN A 84 8.48 1.02 -5.91
C GLN A 84 7.30 1.38 -6.83
N LEU A 85 7.13 2.65 -7.20
CA LEU A 85 6.09 3.09 -8.14
C LEU A 85 6.24 2.38 -9.50
N ARG A 86 7.48 2.09 -9.91
CA ARG A 86 7.80 1.31 -11.10
C ARG A 86 7.31 -0.15 -10.99
N TYR A 87 7.48 -0.82 -9.85
CA TYR A 87 6.91 -2.17 -9.64
C TYR A 87 5.38 -2.16 -9.65
N GLN A 88 4.73 -1.12 -9.11
CA GLN A 88 3.27 -1.00 -9.17
C GLN A 88 2.74 -0.86 -10.60
N ARG A 89 3.48 -0.22 -11.52
CA ARG A 89 3.10 -0.20 -12.96
C ARG A 89 3.18 -1.57 -13.61
N VAL A 90 4.24 -2.35 -13.39
CA VAL A 90 4.35 -3.73 -13.91
C VAL A 90 3.17 -4.57 -13.43
N MET A 91 2.74 -4.41 -12.17
CA MET A 91 1.55 -5.08 -11.64
C MET A 91 0.25 -4.64 -12.34
N MET A 92 0.12 -3.37 -12.76
CA MET A 92 -1.00 -2.90 -13.58
C MET A 92 -0.98 -3.45 -15.02
N GLU A 93 0.20 -3.74 -15.58
CA GLU A 93 0.34 -4.39 -16.90
C GLU A 93 -0.03 -5.89 -16.83
N LEU A 94 0.09 -6.52 -15.66
CA LEU A 94 -0.34 -7.91 -15.43
C LEU A 94 -1.83 -8.06 -15.11
N GLN A 95 -2.52 -7.02 -14.59
CA GLN A 95 -3.98 -7.01 -14.35
C GLN A 95 -4.82 -7.71 -15.45
N PRO A 96 -4.72 -7.34 -16.75
CA PRO A 96 -5.52 -7.98 -17.79
C PRO A 96 -5.25 -9.48 -17.96
N GLN A 97 -4.03 -9.94 -17.66
CA GLN A 97 -3.69 -11.37 -17.70
C GLN A 97 -4.30 -12.12 -16.50
N ILE A 98 -4.25 -11.50 -15.31
CA ILE A 98 -4.92 -12.02 -14.10
C ILE A 98 -6.44 -12.12 -14.31
N GLN A 99 -7.06 -11.12 -14.97
CA GLN A 99 -8.50 -11.21 -15.30
C GLN A 99 -8.81 -12.31 -16.35
N LYS A 100 -7.89 -12.62 -17.27
CA LYS A 100 -8.02 -13.79 -18.18
C LYS A 100 -7.96 -15.10 -17.40
N ILE A 101 -7.02 -15.26 -16.47
CA ILE A 101 -6.90 -16.45 -15.59
C ILE A 101 -8.19 -16.65 -14.79
N ARG A 102 -8.67 -15.58 -14.12
CA ARG A 102 -9.94 -15.56 -13.38
C ARG A 102 -11.16 -15.89 -14.25
N SER A 103 -11.13 -15.53 -15.54
CA SER A 103 -12.20 -15.81 -16.49
C SER A 103 -12.15 -17.23 -17.06
N LYS A 104 -10.96 -17.83 -17.17
CA LYS A 104 -10.71 -19.21 -17.62
C LYS A 104 -11.09 -20.24 -16.56
N TYR A 105 -10.79 -19.95 -15.29
CA TYR A 105 -10.99 -20.87 -14.16
C TYR A 105 -12.10 -20.41 -13.19
N LYS A 106 -13.19 -19.84 -13.71
CA LYS A 106 -14.34 -19.41 -12.89
C LYS A 106 -14.85 -20.56 -12.02
N GLY A 107 -14.99 -20.32 -10.72
CA GLY A 107 -15.39 -21.31 -9.72
C GLY A 107 -14.23 -22.05 -9.04
N ASP A 108 -13.07 -22.17 -9.72
CA ASP A 108 -11.89 -22.85 -9.19
C ASP A 108 -10.90 -21.85 -8.57
N ASN A 109 -11.16 -21.47 -7.32
CA ASN A 109 -10.33 -20.54 -6.58
C ASN A 109 -8.88 -21.04 -6.36
N GLN A 110 -8.63 -22.35 -6.42
CA GLN A 110 -7.29 -22.92 -6.27
C GLN A 110 -6.48 -22.73 -7.56
N LYS A 111 -7.01 -23.13 -8.72
CA LYS A 111 -6.34 -22.89 -10.02
C LYS A 111 -6.19 -21.41 -10.35
N ILE A 112 -7.14 -20.55 -9.93
CA ILE A 112 -6.98 -19.09 -10.04
C ILE A 112 -5.74 -18.62 -9.26
N GLN A 113 -5.51 -19.12 -8.04
CA GLN A 113 -4.35 -18.74 -7.23
C GLN A 113 -3.04 -19.31 -7.81
N GLU A 114 -3.04 -20.59 -8.18
CA GLU A 114 -1.88 -21.29 -8.76
C GLU A 114 -1.39 -20.62 -10.05
N GLU A 115 -2.26 -20.46 -11.05
CA GLU A 115 -1.87 -19.88 -12.34
C GLU A 115 -1.57 -18.38 -12.24
N THR A 116 -2.19 -17.66 -11.29
CA THR A 116 -1.79 -16.26 -10.98
C THR A 116 -0.39 -16.21 -10.38
N MET A 117 -0.04 -17.12 -9.46
CA MET A 117 1.28 -17.16 -8.85
C MET A 117 2.36 -17.65 -9.84
N LYS A 118 2.00 -18.56 -10.75
CA LYS A 118 2.86 -19.00 -11.86
C LYS A 118 3.13 -17.85 -12.84
N LEU A 119 2.12 -17.08 -13.24
CA LEU A 119 2.29 -15.85 -14.01
C LEU A 119 3.25 -14.86 -13.32
N TYR A 120 3.15 -14.67 -12.00
CA TYR A 120 4.09 -13.85 -11.25
C TYR A 120 5.53 -14.39 -11.26
N GLN A 121 5.72 -15.71 -11.27
CA GLN A 121 7.05 -16.33 -11.39
C GLN A 121 7.63 -16.17 -12.80
N GLU A 122 6.84 -16.47 -13.85
CA GLU A 122 7.23 -16.34 -15.26
C GLU A 122 7.58 -14.89 -15.65
N THR A 123 6.90 -13.91 -15.05
CA THR A 123 7.17 -12.47 -15.25
C THR A 123 8.15 -11.88 -14.23
N GLY A 124 8.58 -12.67 -13.24
CA GLY A 124 9.43 -12.25 -12.12
C GLY A 124 8.84 -11.18 -11.19
N ALA A 125 7.54 -10.88 -11.31
CA ALA A 125 6.87 -9.82 -10.56
C ALA A 125 6.51 -10.27 -9.15
N ASN A 126 7.18 -9.73 -8.13
CA ASN A 126 6.88 -10.06 -6.73
C ASN A 126 5.64 -9.30 -6.21
N PRO A 127 4.52 -9.97 -5.84
CA PRO A 127 3.33 -9.29 -5.32
C PRO A 127 3.58 -8.55 -4.00
N LEU A 128 4.54 -8.99 -3.18
CA LEU A 128 4.90 -8.33 -1.92
C LEU A 128 5.62 -6.98 -2.12
N ALA A 129 6.11 -6.68 -3.34
CA ALA A 129 6.64 -5.34 -3.64
C ALA A 129 5.56 -4.24 -3.52
N GLY A 130 4.27 -4.61 -3.58
CA GLY A 130 3.13 -3.70 -3.43
C GLY A 130 2.94 -3.16 -2.00
N CYS A 131 3.24 -3.95 -0.96
CA CYS A 131 3.06 -3.54 0.45
C CYS A 131 4.30 -2.86 1.07
N PHE A 132 5.38 -2.76 0.31
CA PHE A 132 6.62 -2.08 0.69
C PHE A 132 6.50 -0.60 1.12
N PRO A 133 5.47 0.24 0.76
CA PRO A 133 5.40 1.61 1.29
C PRO A 133 5.11 1.58 2.79
N MET A 134 4.21 0.70 3.24
CA MET A 134 3.84 0.55 4.66
C MET A 134 5.05 0.09 5.49
N LEU A 135 5.89 -0.78 4.95
CA LEU A 135 7.09 -1.28 5.64
C LEU A 135 8.15 -0.19 5.89
N ILE A 136 8.27 0.80 5.01
CA ILE A 136 9.12 1.98 5.22
C ILE A 136 8.40 3.02 6.12
N GLN A 137 7.09 3.17 5.92
CA GLN A 137 6.28 4.17 6.62
C GLN A 137 6.16 3.89 8.13
N LEU A 138 6.06 2.63 8.55
CA LEU A 138 5.87 2.26 9.95
C LEU A 138 7.03 2.69 10.87
N PRO A 139 8.32 2.37 10.58
CA PRO A 139 9.44 2.88 11.36
C PRO A 139 9.47 4.41 11.47
N PHE A 140 9.18 5.13 10.38
CA PHE A 140 9.13 6.59 10.41
C PHE A 140 7.95 7.09 11.27
N LEU A 141 6.76 6.50 11.13
CA LEU A 141 5.57 6.88 11.89
C LEU A 141 5.80 6.73 13.40
N TYR A 142 6.41 5.62 13.83
CA TYR A 142 6.77 5.39 15.24
C TYR A 142 7.86 6.34 15.72
N ALA A 143 8.91 6.60 14.93
CA ALA A 143 9.96 7.54 15.30
C ALA A 143 9.42 8.98 15.44
N PHE A 144 8.56 9.40 14.52
CA PHE A 144 7.95 10.72 14.54
C PHE A 144 6.91 10.86 15.67
N TYR A 145 6.12 9.82 15.95
CA TYR A 145 5.25 9.76 17.14
C TYR A 145 6.06 9.89 18.45
N GLY A 146 7.18 9.17 18.57
CA GLY A 146 8.06 9.26 19.75
C GLY A 146 8.71 10.63 19.92
N ALA A 147 9.08 11.30 18.81
CA ALA A 147 9.56 12.68 18.84
C ALA A 147 8.47 13.65 19.32
N ILE A 148 7.23 13.53 18.81
CA ILE A 148 6.09 14.30 19.32
C ILE A 148 5.90 14.05 20.82
N LEU A 149 5.96 12.81 21.31
CA LEU A 149 5.75 12.53 22.74
C LEU A 149 6.87 13.05 23.66
N GLY A 150 8.10 13.12 23.18
CA GLY A 150 9.24 13.59 23.99
C GLY A 150 9.44 15.10 23.96
N ASN A 151 9.04 15.79 22.89
CA ASN A 151 9.29 17.21 22.71
C ASN A 151 8.24 18.08 23.45
N PRO A 152 8.60 18.87 24.48
CA PRO A 152 7.62 19.70 25.20
C PRO A 152 7.04 20.82 24.32
N ASN A 153 7.91 21.55 23.61
CA ASN A 153 7.55 22.68 22.75
C ASN A 153 6.51 22.28 21.69
N MET A 154 6.77 21.16 21.00
CA MET A 154 5.90 20.60 19.98
C MET A 154 4.58 20.09 20.57
N ARG A 155 4.56 19.55 21.79
CA ARG A 155 3.33 19.03 22.41
C ARG A 155 2.33 20.13 22.75
N GLU A 156 2.84 21.24 23.27
CA GLU A 156 2.04 22.38 23.72
C GLU A 156 1.66 23.30 22.56
N SER A 157 2.42 23.28 21.46
CA SER A 157 2.15 24.05 20.25
C SER A 157 0.77 23.77 19.61
N THR A 158 0.19 24.84 19.04
CA THR A 158 -1.00 24.78 18.19
C THR A 158 -0.66 25.13 16.75
N PHE A 159 -1.26 24.41 15.79
CA PHE A 159 -1.26 24.77 14.39
C PHE A 159 -2.56 25.54 14.06
N LEU A 160 -2.42 26.64 13.31
CA LEU A 160 -3.52 27.58 13.00
C LEU A 160 -4.26 28.10 14.25
N GLY A 161 -3.59 28.16 15.41
CA GLY A 161 -4.17 28.54 16.70
C GLY A 161 -5.09 27.49 17.35
N ILE A 162 -5.77 26.66 16.55
CA ILE A 162 -6.84 25.76 17.01
C ILE A 162 -6.42 24.29 17.20
N PHE A 163 -5.44 23.79 16.43
CA PHE A 163 -5.09 22.37 16.43
C PHE A 163 -3.88 22.07 17.32
N ARG A 164 -4.08 21.53 18.53
CA ARG A 164 -2.98 21.08 19.41
C ARG A 164 -2.22 19.92 18.78
N LEU A 165 -0.89 19.99 18.72
CA LEU A 165 -0.10 18.98 18.01
C LEU A 165 0.29 17.77 18.86
N GLY A 166 0.43 17.93 20.19
CA GLY A 166 0.74 16.84 21.14
C GLY A 166 -0.46 16.09 21.73
N GLN A 167 -1.69 16.49 21.37
CA GLN A 167 -2.94 15.92 21.88
C GLN A 167 -3.82 15.49 20.70
N HIS A 168 -4.82 14.61 20.92
CA HIS A 168 -5.78 14.29 19.88
C HIS A 168 -6.65 15.52 19.55
N ASP A 169 -7.19 15.58 18.33
CA ASP A 169 -8.08 16.67 17.91
C ASP A 169 -9.50 16.44 18.45
N PRO A 170 -10.01 17.26 19.41
CA PRO A 170 -11.32 17.07 20.00
C PRO A 170 -12.47 17.41 19.04
N TYR A 171 -12.19 18.13 17.95
CA TYR A 171 -13.18 18.48 16.92
C TYR A 171 -13.20 17.48 15.75
N TYR A 172 -12.29 16.50 15.75
CA TYR A 172 -12.11 15.47 14.72
C TYR A 172 -11.88 15.99 13.27
N VAL A 173 -11.61 17.28 13.09
CA VAL A 173 -11.38 17.92 11.79
C VAL A 173 -10.12 17.38 11.11
N LEU A 174 -9.01 17.28 11.84
CA LEU A 174 -7.78 16.68 11.33
C LEU A 174 -7.97 15.20 10.95
N PRO A 175 -8.58 14.32 11.79
CA PRO A 175 -8.97 12.96 11.39
C PRO A 175 -9.83 12.90 10.12
N ILE A 176 -10.81 13.78 9.95
CA ILE A 176 -11.65 13.84 8.75
C ILE A 176 -10.82 14.23 7.52
N LEU A 177 -9.96 15.26 7.63
CA LEU A 177 -9.06 15.68 6.56
C LEU A 177 -8.00 14.60 6.23
N ALA A 178 -7.54 13.82 7.21
CA ALA A 178 -6.68 12.66 6.99
C ALA A 178 -7.42 11.55 6.22
N GLY A 179 -8.68 11.27 6.55
CA GLY A 179 -9.55 10.37 5.79
C GLY A 179 -9.76 10.85 4.35
N LEU A 180 -10.18 12.10 4.15
CA LEU A 180 -10.45 12.69 2.83
C LEU A 180 -9.18 12.76 1.94
N SER A 181 -8.03 13.14 2.50
CA SER A 181 -6.76 13.12 1.77
C SER A 181 -6.29 11.70 1.44
N THR A 182 -6.54 10.71 2.32
CA THR A 182 -6.30 9.29 2.04
C THR A 182 -7.18 8.83 0.88
N LEU A 183 -8.46 9.20 0.86
CA LEU A 183 -9.41 8.88 -0.21
C LEU A 183 -8.98 9.49 -1.54
N LEU A 184 -8.62 10.78 -1.57
CA LEU A 184 -8.14 11.49 -2.76
C LEU A 184 -6.88 10.82 -3.36
N SER A 185 -5.86 10.57 -2.52
CA SER A 185 -4.62 9.90 -2.93
C SER A 185 -4.86 8.47 -3.43
N SER A 186 -5.72 7.72 -2.74
CA SER A 186 -6.07 6.34 -3.12
C SER A 186 -6.87 6.29 -4.42
N TRP A 187 -7.84 7.19 -4.60
CA TRP A 187 -8.63 7.32 -5.82
C TRP A 187 -7.75 7.62 -7.03
N LEU A 188 -6.85 8.61 -6.93
CA LEU A 188 -5.94 8.96 -8.02
C LEU A 188 -5.02 7.80 -8.41
N THR A 189 -4.55 7.03 -7.43
CA THR A 189 -3.68 5.86 -7.64
C THR A 189 -4.43 4.65 -8.18
N MET A 190 -5.71 4.46 -7.83
CA MET A 190 -6.46 3.23 -8.11
C MET A 190 -7.67 3.36 -9.04
N ARG A 191 -8.00 4.54 -9.59
CA ARG A 191 -9.12 4.73 -10.54
C ARG A 191 -9.10 3.74 -11.72
N ASN A 192 -7.91 3.35 -12.17
CA ASN A 192 -7.68 2.39 -13.27
C ASN A 192 -7.76 0.90 -12.85
N GLN A 193 -7.98 0.60 -11.57
CA GLN A 193 -8.04 -0.78 -11.03
C GLN A 193 -9.44 -1.41 -11.18
N PRO A 194 -9.54 -2.76 -11.25
CA PRO A 194 -10.81 -3.48 -11.38
C PRO A 194 -11.73 -3.26 -10.18
N ALA A 195 -13.04 -3.42 -10.40
CA ALA A 195 -14.10 -3.11 -9.43
C ALA A 195 -13.90 -3.74 -8.03
N GLN A 196 -13.40 -4.98 -7.96
CA GLN A 196 -13.12 -5.68 -6.69
C GLN A 196 -12.12 -4.92 -5.80
N GLN A 197 -11.15 -4.22 -6.37
CA GLN A 197 -10.17 -3.43 -5.61
C GLN A 197 -10.71 -2.05 -5.21
N ARG A 198 -11.80 -1.57 -5.84
CA ARG A 198 -12.39 -0.25 -5.53
C ARG A 198 -13.07 -0.20 -4.17
N ALA A 199 -13.55 -1.33 -3.65
CA ALA A 199 -14.12 -1.40 -2.29
C ALA A 199 -13.10 -1.00 -1.20
N MET A 200 -11.81 -1.36 -1.38
CA MET A 200 -10.74 -1.04 -0.44
C MET A 200 -10.48 0.48 -0.31
N LEU A 201 -10.87 1.27 -1.31
CA LEU A 201 -10.71 2.73 -1.33
C LEU A 201 -11.54 3.45 -0.28
N PHE A 202 -12.62 2.83 0.21
CA PHE A 202 -13.47 3.39 1.25
C PHE A 202 -13.09 2.87 2.66
N VAL A 203 -12.66 1.60 2.75
CA VAL A 203 -12.26 0.98 4.02
C VAL A 203 -11.03 1.67 4.64
N MET A 204 -10.00 1.95 3.83
CA MET A 204 -8.75 2.55 4.35
C MET A 204 -8.95 3.97 4.93
N PRO A 205 -9.62 4.93 4.25
CA PRO A 205 -9.95 6.23 4.83
C PRO A 205 -10.72 6.17 6.15
N VAL A 206 -11.70 5.28 6.28
CA VAL A 206 -12.51 5.11 7.50
C VAL A 206 -11.64 4.58 8.65
N MET A 207 -10.74 3.63 8.36
CA MET A 207 -9.75 3.15 9.34
C MET A 207 -8.80 4.28 9.78
N ILE A 208 -8.29 5.10 8.84
CA ILE A 208 -7.43 6.24 9.14
C ILE A 208 -8.14 7.30 9.98
N PHE A 209 -9.44 7.56 9.76
CA PHE A 209 -10.24 8.42 10.63
C PHE A 209 -10.27 7.90 12.08
N PHE A 210 -10.64 6.64 12.30
CA PHE A 210 -10.72 6.07 13.66
C PHE A 210 -9.37 5.94 14.38
N ILE A 211 -8.28 5.73 13.62
CA ILE A 211 -6.91 5.73 14.15
C ILE A 211 -6.48 7.17 14.48
N GLY A 212 -6.63 8.10 13.53
CA GLY A 212 -6.27 9.51 13.71
C GLY A 212 -7.01 10.19 14.86
N ALA A 213 -8.27 9.85 15.08
CA ALA A 213 -9.08 10.33 16.20
C ALA A 213 -8.52 9.97 17.61
N ARG A 214 -7.52 9.08 17.68
CA ARG A 214 -6.86 8.65 18.94
C ARG A 214 -5.37 9.06 19.01
N LEU A 215 -4.84 9.70 17.97
CA LEU A 215 -3.42 10.04 17.84
C LEU A 215 -3.19 11.56 17.97
N PRO A 216 -1.98 12.01 18.34
CA PRO A 216 -1.64 13.43 18.40
C PRO A 216 -1.86 14.15 17.07
N GLY A 217 -2.40 15.37 17.11
CA GLY A 217 -2.74 16.18 15.94
C GLY A 217 -1.56 16.37 14.98
N GLY A 218 -0.32 16.46 15.47
CA GLY A 218 0.88 16.51 14.64
C GLY A 218 1.11 15.26 13.78
N LEU A 219 0.74 14.09 14.30
CA LEU A 219 0.84 12.81 13.57
C LEU A 219 -0.27 12.67 12.52
N VAL A 220 -1.45 13.22 12.79
CA VAL A 220 -2.57 13.27 11.84
C VAL A 220 -2.29 14.31 10.73
N LEU A 221 -1.74 15.46 11.09
CA LEU A 221 -1.32 16.51 10.16
C LEU A 221 -0.18 16.03 9.23
N TYR A 222 0.79 15.29 9.78
CA TYR A 222 1.79 14.55 9.00
C TYR A 222 1.15 13.61 7.98
N TRP A 223 0.07 12.90 8.36
CA TRP A 223 -0.66 12.00 7.47
C TRP A 223 -1.31 12.76 6.30
N ILE A 224 -1.89 13.93 6.57
CA ILE A 224 -2.46 14.83 5.54
C ILE A 224 -1.37 15.27 4.55
N TYR A 225 -0.23 15.80 5.03
CA TYR A 225 0.88 16.21 4.16
C TYR A 225 1.44 15.03 3.35
N THR A 226 1.59 13.87 3.98
CA THR A 226 2.01 12.61 3.36
C THR A 226 1.05 12.21 2.22
N ASN A 227 -0.26 12.29 2.43
CA ASN A 227 -1.25 12.00 1.40
C ASN A 227 -1.24 13.02 0.27
N LEU A 228 -1.14 14.33 0.57
CA LEU A 228 -1.07 15.38 -0.44
C LEU A 228 0.17 15.25 -1.32
N ILE A 229 1.35 15.00 -0.73
CA ILE A 229 2.58 14.77 -1.48
C ILE A 229 2.47 13.49 -2.33
N THR A 230 1.82 12.42 -1.84
CA THR A 230 1.54 11.23 -2.67
C THR A 230 0.62 11.56 -3.84
N ALA A 231 -0.47 12.31 -3.62
CA ALA A 231 -1.38 12.69 -4.69
C ALA A 231 -0.67 13.52 -5.78
N ILE A 232 0.15 14.50 -5.38
CA ILE A 232 0.96 15.33 -6.29
C ILE A 232 1.99 14.46 -7.05
N GLN A 233 2.72 13.59 -6.34
CA GLN A 233 3.70 12.68 -6.96
C GLN A 233 3.03 11.71 -7.95
N THR A 234 1.89 11.11 -7.59
CA THR A 234 1.11 10.23 -8.46
C THR A 234 0.55 10.98 -9.67
N TYR A 235 0.08 12.22 -9.51
CA TYR A 235 -0.39 13.06 -10.62
C TYR A 235 0.72 13.30 -11.66
N PHE A 236 1.90 13.74 -11.23
CA PHE A 236 3.06 13.92 -12.11
C PHE A 236 3.60 12.59 -12.67
N PHE A 237 3.43 11.47 -11.96
CA PHE A 237 3.85 10.15 -12.42
C PHE A 237 2.89 9.54 -13.45
N ILE A 238 1.58 9.82 -13.37
CA ILE A 238 0.59 9.37 -14.37
C ILE A 238 0.66 10.23 -15.64
N THR A 239 0.86 11.55 -15.50
CA THR A 239 0.88 12.48 -16.64
C THR A 239 2.16 12.42 -17.47
N ARG A 240 3.28 11.91 -16.94
CA ARG A 240 4.53 11.75 -17.70
C ARG A 240 4.50 10.45 -18.55
N PRO A 241 4.41 10.52 -19.90
CA PRO A 241 4.46 9.34 -20.76
C PRO A 241 5.82 8.69 -20.61
N THR A 242 5.86 7.59 -19.85
CA THR A 242 7.11 6.88 -19.61
C THR A 242 7.34 5.92 -20.77
N ALA A 243 8.50 6.03 -21.41
CA ALA A 243 8.89 5.14 -22.50
C ALA A 243 8.72 3.66 -22.08
N LYS A 244 8.24 2.83 -23.03
CA LYS A 244 7.98 1.39 -22.83
C LYS A 244 9.29 0.61 -22.69
N GLY A 245 9.98 0.79 -21.57
CA GLY A 245 11.16 0.01 -21.21
C GLY A 245 10.73 -1.34 -20.67
N THR A 246 11.22 -2.43 -21.28
CA THR A 246 11.05 -3.80 -20.80
C THR A 246 11.77 -3.96 -19.46
N LEU A 247 11.05 -3.71 -18.37
CA LEU A 247 11.60 -3.68 -17.02
C LEU A 247 11.68 -5.08 -16.42
N ALA A 248 12.72 -5.81 -16.83
CA ALA A 248 13.17 -7.00 -16.12
C ALA A 248 13.30 -6.67 -14.62
N PRO A 249 12.60 -7.38 -13.72
CA PRO A 249 12.57 -7.03 -12.29
C PRO A 249 13.96 -7.20 -11.68
N ALA A 250 14.30 -6.33 -10.71
CA ALA A 250 15.67 -6.18 -10.21
C ALA A 250 16.17 -7.31 -9.29
N GLY A 251 15.62 -8.53 -9.45
CA GLY A 251 16.14 -9.77 -8.89
C GLY A 251 16.86 -10.66 -9.94
N ALA A 252 16.69 -10.41 -11.24
CA ALA A 252 17.23 -11.28 -12.30
C ALA A 252 18.74 -11.11 -12.54
N SER A 253 19.32 -9.93 -12.27
CA SER A 253 20.73 -9.61 -12.57
C SER A 253 21.66 -9.97 -11.39
N ALA A 254 21.79 -11.26 -11.09
CA ALA A 254 22.68 -11.75 -10.02
C ALA A 254 23.35 -13.13 -10.30
N THR A 255 23.00 -13.82 -11.39
CA THR A 255 23.47 -15.18 -11.69
C THR A 255 23.94 -15.41 -13.14
N ALA A 256 23.88 -14.40 -14.01
CA ALA A 256 24.34 -14.49 -15.39
C ALA A 256 25.82 -14.08 -15.55
N SER A 257 26.75 -14.92 -15.10
CA SER A 257 28.18 -14.78 -15.41
C SER A 257 28.93 -16.12 -15.42
N ALA A 258 29.77 -16.33 -16.45
CA ALA A 258 30.36 -17.61 -16.89
C ALA A 258 29.31 -18.62 -17.42
N PRO A 259 29.66 -19.60 -18.29
CA PRO A 259 31.00 -20.08 -18.70
C PRO A 259 31.59 -19.29 -19.89
N ALA A 260 32.82 -19.53 -20.37
CA ALA A 260 33.82 -20.55 -20.01
C ALA A 260 35.24 -19.94 -19.90
N ARG A 261 36.19 -20.66 -19.29
CA ARG A 261 37.63 -20.38 -19.41
C ARG A 261 38.23 -21.24 -20.53
N SER A 262 39.19 -20.68 -21.25
CA SER A 262 40.05 -21.41 -22.20
C SER A 262 41.08 -22.29 -21.47
N ALA A 263 41.22 -23.54 -21.91
CA ALA A 263 42.40 -24.39 -21.72
C ALA A 263 42.33 -25.60 -22.67
N GLY A 264 43.44 -25.99 -23.29
CA GLY A 264 43.61 -27.31 -23.95
C GLY A 264 43.62 -27.32 -25.49
N GLU A 265 44.73 -27.83 -26.02
CA GLU A 265 44.92 -28.57 -27.29
C GLU A 265 44.45 -28.06 -28.65
N LYS A 266 45.44 -27.76 -29.51
CA LYS A 266 45.32 -27.76 -30.98
C LYS A 266 45.69 -29.14 -31.53
N ARG A 267 44.87 -29.74 -32.42
CA ARG A 267 45.32 -30.58 -33.56
C ARG A 267 44.15 -31.01 -34.45
N GLY A 268 44.41 -31.22 -35.75
CA GLY A 268 43.58 -32.09 -36.60
C GLY A 268 42.77 -31.43 -37.73
N SER A 269 43.42 -31.25 -38.88
CA SER A 269 42.92 -31.47 -40.25
C SER A 269 41.52 -31.00 -40.73
N ALA A 270 41.53 -30.23 -41.82
CA ALA A 270 40.37 -29.81 -42.59
C ALA A 270 39.81 -30.88 -43.56
N LYS A 271 38.51 -30.80 -43.87
CA LYS A 271 37.83 -30.81 -45.20
C LYS A 271 36.34 -30.45 -44.96
N VAL A 272 35.65 -29.55 -45.68
CA VAL A 272 35.44 -29.29 -47.13
C VAL A 272 34.32 -30.15 -47.73
N SER A 273 33.36 -29.47 -48.38
CA SER A 273 32.26 -29.98 -49.24
C SER A 273 31.14 -30.78 -48.51
N THR A 274 29.89 -30.93 -49.00
CA THR A 274 29.16 -30.30 -50.15
C THR A 274 27.64 -30.42 -49.95
N SER A 275 26.87 -29.48 -50.50
CA SER A 275 25.47 -29.70 -50.96
C SER A 275 25.53 -30.24 -52.42
N PRO A 276 24.48 -30.81 -53.09
CA PRO A 276 23.04 -30.54 -52.89
C PRO A 276 22.00 -31.66 -53.24
N LYS A 277 20.70 -31.27 -53.19
CA LYS A 277 19.65 -31.48 -54.24
C LYS A 277 18.58 -32.62 -54.10
N GLY A 278 17.31 -32.18 -54.10
CA GLY A 278 16.12 -32.91 -54.61
C GLY A 278 15.23 -33.65 -53.58
N SER A 279 13.95 -33.94 -53.86
CA SER A 279 13.01 -33.37 -54.86
C SER A 279 11.54 -33.81 -54.59
N ASN A 280 10.55 -32.95 -54.86
CA ASN A 280 9.07 -33.15 -54.88
C ASN A 280 8.38 -33.70 -53.61
N ARG A 281 7.15 -33.32 -53.16
CA ARG A 281 5.94 -32.65 -53.71
C ARG A 281 4.84 -33.60 -54.22
N THR A 282 3.77 -33.81 -53.42
CA THR A 282 2.34 -33.63 -53.81
C THR A 282 1.35 -33.70 -52.63
N THR A 283 0.31 -32.87 -52.72
CA THR A 283 -1.07 -33.01 -52.17
C THR A 283 -2.03 -32.85 -53.40
N PRO A 284 -3.39 -32.74 -53.36
CA PRO A 284 -4.36 -32.64 -52.24
C PRO A 284 -5.77 -33.32 -52.44
N ALA A 285 -6.69 -33.00 -51.51
CA ALA A 285 -8.13 -32.67 -51.70
C ALA A 285 -9.26 -33.73 -51.89
N LYS A 286 -10.29 -33.65 -51.00
CA LYS A 286 -11.77 -33.55 -51.19
C LYS A 286 -12.48 -33.77 -49.83
N ALA A 287 -13.54 -33.11 -49.33
CA ALA A 287 -14.49 -32.05 -49.76
C ALA A 287 -15.88 -32.49 -50.30
N ASN A 288 -16.93 -32.39 -49.45
CA ASN A 288 -18.34 -31.99 -49.73
C ASN A 288 -19.14 -31.89 -48.39
N ARG A 289 -19.93 -30.83 -48.11
CA ARG A 289 -21.37 -30.55 -48.43
C ARG A 289 -22.38 -31.38 -47.61
N SER A 290 -23.58 -30.90 -47.22
CA SER A 290 -24.23 -29.57 -47.33
C SER A 290 -25.49 -29.52 -46.43
N GLU A 291 -25.89 -28.32 -45.95
CA GLU A 291 -27.30 -27.80 -45.85
C GLU A 291 -28.41 -28.59 -45.08
N LYS A 292 -29.53 -28.04 -44.55
CA LYS A 292 -29.97 -26.67 -44.15
C LYS A 292 -31.36 -26.80 -43.45
N ASP A 293 -31.88 -25.67 -42.97
CA ASP A 293 -33.31 -25.34 -42.68
C ASP A 293 -33.98 -25.92 -41.41
N MET A 294 -35.13 -25.42 -40.93
CA MET A 294 -35.54 -24.01 -40.62
C MET A 294 -36.91 -24.00 -39.88
N SER A 295 -37.14 -23.02 -38.99
CA SER A 295 -38.44 -22.64 -38.39
C SER A 295 -39.02 -23.62 -37.33
N LYS A 296 -40.01 -23.25 -36.49
CA LYS A 296 -40.68 -21.95 -36.27
C LYS A 296 -41.08 -21.78 -34.79
N ALA A 297 -41.58 -20.59 -34.43
CA ALA A 297 -42.09 -20.26 -33.10
C ALA A 297 -43.46 -20.89 -32.79
N ASP A 298 -43.77 -20.99 -31.49
CA ASP A 298 -44.86 -20.24 -30.85
C ASP A 298 -44.43 -19.93 -29.38
N SER A 299 -44.76 -18.81 -28.70
CA SER A 299 -46.06 -18.22 -28.33
C SER A 299 -46.81 -19.02 -27.25
N THR A 300 -47.55 -18.45 -26.26
CA THR A 300 -47.67 -17.09 -25.66
C THR A 300 -48.27 -17.26 -24.24
N SER A 301 -48.36 -16.19 -23.43
CA SER A 301 -49.21 -16.08 -22.21
C SER A 301 -48.69 -16.79 -20.94
N GLY A 302 -48.99 -16.34 -19.72
CA GLY A 302 -49.62 -15.08 -19.30
C GLY A 302 -50.27 -15.13 -17.90
N SER A 303 -50.45 -13.96 -17.29
CA SER A 303 -51.01 -13.70 -15.94
C SER A 303 -50.22 -14.26 -14.74
N LYS A 304 -49.99 -13.57 -13.61
CA LYS A 304 -50.67 -12.48 -12.86
C LYS A 304 -51.70 -12.97 -11.85
N SER A 305 -51.28 -13.13 -10.58
CA SER A 305 -52.07 -12.90 -9.34
C SER A 305 -51.23 -13.24 -8.09
N GLU A 306 -51.57 -12.83 -6.87
CA GLU A 306 -51.99 -11.49 -6.39
C GLU A 306 -51.99 -11.47 -4.85
N LYS A 307 -51.46 -10.41 -4.21
CA LYS A 307 -51.77 -10.02 -2.80
C LYS A 307 -51.40 -11.09 -1.72
N ARG A 308 -51.49 -10.84 -0.39
CA ARG A 308 -51.94 -9.67 0.40
C ARG A 308 -51.23 -9.62 1.78
N LYS A 309 -51.06 -8.39 2.32
CA LYS A 309 -51.06 -7.96 3.75
C LYS A 309 -50.28 -8.80 4.80
N SER A 310 -49.34 -8.21 5.57
CA SER A 310 -49.51 -7.16 6.60
C SER A 310 -50.23 -7.63 7.88
N SER A 311 -49.54 -7.54 9.02
CA SER A 311 -50.11 -7.27 10.37
C SER A 311 -49.02 -7.02 11.43
N ALA A 312 -48.74 -5.75 11.69
CA ALA A 312 -48.52 -5.18 13.02
C ALA A 312 -49.63 -4.10 13.20
N PRO A 313 -49.97 -3.56 14.40
CA PRO A 313 -49.19 -3.54 15.66
C PRO A 313 -50.02 -3.80 16.94
N LYS A 314 -49.42 -3.59 18.13
CA LYS A 314 -49.94 -2.60 19.12
C LYS A 314 -48.96 -2.33 20.29
N GLN A 315 -49.11 -1.15 20.89
CA GLN A 315 -48.55 -0.74 22.20
C GLN A 315 -49.61 -0.99 23.31
N VAL A 316 -49.47 -0.28 24.46
CA VAL A 316 -50.32 -0.23 25.67
C VAL A 316 -49.84 -1.18 26.79
N ASP A 317 -49.69 -0.77 28.07
CA ASP A 317 -49.26 0.47 28.78
C ASP A 317 -49.27 0.14 30.32
N GLN A 318 -49.06 0.99 31.36
CA GLN A 318 -48.90 2.45 31.57
C GLN A 318 -48.22 2.72 32.94
N GLN A 319 -47.45 3.81 33.11
CA GLN A 319 -47.14 4.50 34.40
C GLN A 319 -46.39 3.69 35.50
N ASP A 320 -45.88 4.24 36.63
CA ASP A 320 -45.66 5.60 37.21
C ASP A 320 -44.35 5.51 38.07
N GLN A 321 -43.67 6.52 38.66
CA GLN A 321 -44.10 7.76 39.33
C GLN A 321 -42.90 8.72 39.63
N SER A 322 -43.20 9.97 39.97
CA SER A 322 -42.54 10.96 40.87
C SER A 322 -41.29 10.61 41.73
N SER A 323 -40.43 11.54 42.23
CA SER A 323 -40.27 13.01 42.04
C SER A 323 -39.08 13.60 42.84
N SER A 324 -38.55 14.74 42.38
CA SER A 324 -37.89 15.88 43.08
C SER A 324 -37.43 15.80 44.57
N ARG A 325 -36.13 16.07 44.80
CA ARG A 325 -35.46 16.91 45.83
C ARG A 325 -33.94 16.78 45.60
N SER A 326 -33.05 17.76 45.67
CA SER A 326 -32.99 19.12 46.25
C SER A 326 -32.65 19.20 47.76
N ASP A 327 -31.52 19.89 48.00
CA ASP A 327 -31.10 20.62 49.21
C ASP A 327 -30.50 19.86 50.43
N THR A 328 -29.80 20.64 51.28
CA THR A 328 -28.88 20.26 52.40
C THR A 328 -27.47 19.77 51.95
N GLU A 329 -26.34 20.49 52.07
CA GLU A 329 -25.85 21.65 52.86
C GLU A 329 -25.07 21.30 54.16
N THR A 330 -23.93 22.01 54.38
CA THR A 330 -23.11 22.19 55.61
C THR A 330 -22.40 21.00 56.31
N VAL A 331 -21.08 21.19 56.54
CA VAL A 331 -20.29 20.96 57.79
C VAL A 331 -20.10 19.50 58.28
N ASP A 332 -18.95 19.07 58.82
CA ASP A 332 -17.63 19.71 59.06
C ASP A 332 -16.56 19.28 58.03
#